data_AF-A0A022LFW1-F1
#
_entry.id   AF-A0A022LFW1-F1
#
_cell.length_a   1.000
_cell.length_b   1.000
_cell.length_c   1.000
_cell.angle_alpha   90.00
_cell.angle_beta   90.00
_cell.angle_gamma   90.00
#
_symmetry.space_group_name_H-M   'P 1'
#
loop_
_entity.id
_entity.type
_entity.pdbx_description
1 polymer ?
#
loop_
_entity_poly.entity_id
_entity_poly.type
_entity_poly.pdbx_seq_one_letter_code
_entity_poly.pdbx_strand_id
1 'polypeptide(L)'
;MGGSYAYLMIDPDGGEWPATGEYLEVREPDRLRFTWGSPDDERGDEVPVITVDLAEAGEGRTMMTFHMARHPDDRGSEHGVHDGWTEAFEELDGVLVASASA
;
A
#
# COMPACT_ATOMS: atom_id res chain seq x y z
N MET A 1 -10.17 17.43 -0.18
CA MET A 1 -9.61 16.07 -0.05
C MET A 1 -10.51 15.28 0.90
N GLY A 2 -10.73 13.99 0.64
CA GLY A 2 -11.73 13.15 1.32
C GLY A 2 -12.30 12.03 0.44
N GLY A 3 -11.48 11.48 -0.47
CA GLY A 3 -11.88 10.34 -1.29
C GLY A 3 -11.66 9.04 -0.54
N SER A 4 -12.57 8.08 -0.69
CA SER A 4 -12.42 6.71 -0.20
C SER A 4 -12.11 5.78 -1.36
N TYR A 5 -11.46 4.67 -1.06
CA TYR A 5 -11.24 3.58 -2.01
C TYR A 5 -11.63 2.24 -1.37
N ALA A 6 -11.91 1.26 -2.23
CA ALA A 6 -12.10 -0.12 -1.85
C ALA A 6 -11.58 -1.03 -2.97
N TYR A 7 -10.99 -2.16 -2.62
CA TYR A 7 -10.53 -3.18 -3.54
C TYR A 7 -10.58 -4.56 -2.88
N LEU A 8 -10.46 -5.61 -3.68
CA LEU A 8 -10.42 -6.98 -3.23
C LEU A 8 -9.08 -7.58 -3.63
N MET A 9 -8.31 -8.06 -2.66
CA MET A 9 -7.14 -8.89 -2.95
C MET A 9 -7.59 -10.34 -3.04
N ILE A 10 -7.07 -11.06 -4.03
CA ILE A 10 -7.32 -12.48 -4.24
C ILE A 10 -5.97 -13.16 -4.21
N ASP A 11 -5.78 -14.08 -3.27
CA ASP A 11 -4.54 -14.85 -3.17
C ASP A 11 -4.49 -15.99 -4.22
N PRO A 12 -3.35 -16.65 -4.43
CA PRO A 12 -3.21 -17.71 -5.43
C PRO A 12 -4.13 -18.92 -5.22
N ASP A 13 -4.59 -19.17 -4.00
CA ASP A 13 -5.50 -20.27 -3.65
C ASP A 13 -6.99 -19.85 -3.80
N GLY A 14 -7.24 -18.58 -4.14
CA GLY A 14 -8.56 -18.02 -4.36
C GLY A 14 -9.22 -17.44 -3.11
N GLY A 15 -8.47 -17.25 -2.03
CA GLY A 15 -8.95 -16.55 -0.83
C GLY A 15 -9.16 -15.07 -1.09
N GLU A 16 -10.23 -14.52 -0.49
CA GLU A 16 -10.70 -13.16 -0.70
C GLU A 16 -10.42 -12.26 0.51
N TRP A 17 -9.73 -11.15 0.29
CA TRP A 17 -9.33 -10.20 1.33
C TRP A 17 -9.77 -8.78 0.95
N PRO A 18 -11.01 -8.37 1.32
CA PRO A 18 -11.51 -7.04 1.02
C PRO A 18 -10.75 -5.97 1.82
N ALA A 19 -10.32 -4.91 1.13
CA ALA A 19 -9.58 -3.80 1.71
C ALA A 19 -10.21 -2.46 1.34
N THR A 20 -10.14 -1.48 2.25
CA THR A 20 -10.69 -0.15 2.04
C THR A 20 -9.96 0.90 2.87
N GLY A 21 -10.00 2.14 2.39
CA GLY A 21 -9.33 3.25 3.05
C GLY A 21 -9.78 4.62 2.56
N GLU A 22 -9.22 5.65 3.19
CA GLU A 22 -9.48 7.05 2.91
C GLU A 22 -8.16 7.78 2.65
N TYR A 23 -8.15 8.66 1.65
CA TYR A 23 -7.01 9.52 1.37
C TYR A 23 -6.95 10.65 2.40
N LEU A 24 -5.87 10.66 3.19
CA LEU A 24 -5.59 11.69 4.21
C LEU A 24 -4.80 12.86 3.63
N GLU A 25 -3.87 12.58 2.71
CA GLU A 25 -3.03 13.58 2.05
C GLU A 25 -2.64 13.10 0.65
N VAL A 26 -2.82 13.97 -0.35
CA VAL A 26 -2.27 13.78 -1.70
C VAL A 26 -1.48 15.03 -2.02
N ARG A 27 -0.15 14.92 -2.03
CA ARG A 27 0.77 16.01 -2.35
C ARG A 27 1.61 15.57 -3.53
N GLU A 28 1.27 16.07 -4.70
CA GLU A 28 1.93 15.67 -5.94
C GLU A 28 3.31 16.33 -6.09
N PRO A 29 4.33 15.60 -6.60
CA PRO A 29 4.35 14.16 -6.90
C PRO A 29 4.91 13.28 -5.76
N ASP A 30 5.12 13.84 -4.57
CA ASP A 30 6.13 13.34 -3.63
C ASP A 30 5.59 12.72 -2.34
N ARG A 31 4.30 12.88 -2.00
CA ARG A 31 3.72 12.23 -0.82
C ARG A 31 2.26 11.80 -0.99
N LEU A 32 1.98 10.58 -0.54
CA LEU A 32 0.64 10.02 -0.43
C LEU A 32 0.45 9.44 0.99
N ARG A 33 -0.64 9.82 1.65
CA ARG A 33 -1.04 9.24 2.94
C ARG A 33 -2.49 8.79 2.91
N PHE A 34 -2.75 7.59 3.40
CA PHE A 34 -4.08 7.01 3.42
C PHE A 34 -4.25 6.00 4.56
N THR A 35 -5.49 5.79 4.99
CA THR A 35 -5.83 4.70 5.91
C THR A 35 -5.98 3.39 5.15
N TRP A 36 -5.75 2.25 5.77
CA TRP A 36 -5.92 0.94 5.14
C TRP A 36 -6.40 -0.09 6.15
N GLY A 37 -7.32 -0.97 5.75
CA GLY A 37 -7.81 -2.06 6.59
C GLY A 37 -9.00 -2.78 5.96
N SER A 38 -9.58 -3.73 6.70
CA SER A 38 -10.81 -4.43 6.32
C SER A 38 -12.02 -3.49 6.38
N PRO A 39 -13.05 -3.68 5.54
CA PRO A 39 -14.33 -2.98 5.70
C PRO A 39 -15.01 -3.24 7.05
N ASP A 40 -14.71 -4.37 7.69
CA ASP A 40 -15.29 -4.77 8.98
C ASP A 40 -14.52 -4.23 10.19
N ASP A 41 -13.35 -3.61 9.99
CA ASP A 41 -12.55 -3.06 11.08
C ASP A 41 -13.22 -1.83 11.71
N GLU A 42 -13.11 -1.71 13.04
CA GLU A 42 -13.55 -0.52 13.76
C GLU A 42 -12.76 0.71 13.27
N ARG A 43 -13.49 1.71 12.77
CA ARG A 43 -12.90 2.99 12.36
C ARG A 43 -12.64 3.85 13.60
N GLY A 44 -11.43 4.37 13.73
CA GLY A 44 -11.02 5.21 14.85
C GLY A 44 -9.56 5.63 14.76
N ASP A 45 -9.03 6.21 15.83
CA ASP A 45 -7.66 6.75 15.88
C ASP A 45 -6.57 5.69 15.69
N GLU A 46 -6.91 4.41 15.86
CA GLU A 46 -5.99 3.28 15.72
C GLU A 46 -6.00 2.62 14.33
N VAL A 47 -6.75 3.16 13.36
CA VAL A 47 -6.73 2.64 11.99
C VAL A 47 -5.31 2.70 11.40
N PRO A 48 -4.83 1.66 10.70
CA PRO A 48 -3.54 1.69 10.07
C PRO A 48 -3.41 2.87 9.10
N VAL A 49 -2.26 3.55 9.14
CA VAL A 49 -1.97 4.68 8.26
C VAL A 49 -0.72 4.36 7.46
N ILE A 50 -0.87 4.38 6.15
CA ILE A 50 0.22 4.23 5.20
C ILE A 50 0.69 5.60 4.76
N THR A 51 2.01 5.76 4.72
CA THR A 51 2.70 6.92 4.15
C THR A 51 3.66 6.41 3.08
N VAL A 52 3.51 6.95 1.87
CA VAL A 52 4.42 6.74 0.75
C VAL A 52 5.09 8.07 0.44
N ASP A 53 6.42 8.07 0.55
CA ASP A 53 7.27 9.18 0.13
C ASP A 53 8.04 8.81 -1.12
N LEU A 54 7.99 9.68 -2.12
CA LEU A 54 8.71 9.53 -3.37
C LEU A 54 9.76 10.62 -3.49
N ALA A 55 10.99 10.21 -3.76
CA ALA A 55 12.11 11.12 -3.97
C ALA A 55 12.91 10.72 -5.20
N GLU A 56 13.48 11.71 -5.90
CA GLU A 56 14.42 11.48 -6.98
C GLU A 56 15.66 10.73 -6.48
N ALA A 57 16.01 9.62 -7.12
CA ALA A 57 17.21 8.83 -6.83
C ALA A 57 18.30 8.98 -7.91
N GLY A 58 18.07 9.84 -8.90
CA GLY A 58 18.96 10.03 -10.04
C GLY A 58 18.85 8.91 -11.09
N GLU A 59 19.40 9.16 -12.28
CA GLU A 59 19.36 8.23 -13.43
C GLU A 59 17.92 7.83 -13.84
N GLY A 60 16.96 8.73 -13.63
CA GLY A 60 15.54 8.47 -13.92
C GLY A 60 14.87 7.49 -12.96
N ARG A 61 15.46 7.27 -11.77
CA ARG A 61 14.92 6.39 -10.73
C ARG A 61 14.25 7.17 -9.61
N THR A 62 13.28 6.50 -8.98
CA THR A 62 12.58 7.01 -7.80
C THR A 62 12.90 6.14 -6.59
N MET A 63 13.28 6.77 -5.49
CA MET A 63 13.32 6.14 -4.17
C MET A 63 11.92 6.22 -3.57
N MET A 64 11.35 5.07 -3.22
CA MET A 64 10.09 4.98 -2.49
C MET A 64 10.38 4.60 -1.03
N THR A 65 9.93 5.43 -0.09
CA THR A 65 9.87 5.04 1.33
C THR A 65 8.42 4.73 1.67
N PHE A 66 8.15 3.46 1.96
CA PHE A 66 6.84 2.99 2.43
C PHE A 66 6.87 2.78 3.93
N HIS A 67 5.91 3.37 4.64
CA HIS A 67 5.78 3.24 6.08
C HIS A 67 4.32 3.02 6.47
N MET A 68 4.06 1.96 7.22
CA MET A 68 2.75 1.64 7.78
C MET A 68 2.80 1.80 9.30
N ALA A 69 2.03 2.74 9.83
CA ALA A 69 1.85 2.96 11.26
C ALA A 69 0.61 2.23 11.77
N ARG A 70 0.57 1.98 13.09
CA ARG A 70 -0.59 1.39 13.81
C ARG A 70 -0.97 -0.01 13.30
N HIS A 71 0.04 -0.76 12.88
CA HIS A 71 -0.07 -2.18 12.57
C HIS A 71 0.94 -2.95 13.43
N PRO A 72 0.57 -4.09 14.03
CA PRO A 72 1.54 -4.94 14.72
C PRO A 72 2.64 -5.41 13.76
N ASP A 73 3.85 -5.63 14.27
CA ASP A 73 4.88 -6.30 13.47
C ASP A 73 4.50 -7.77 13.32
N ASP A 74 4.21 -8.19 12.10
CA ASP A 74 3.72 -9.52 11.76
C ASP A 74 4.68 -10.30 10.84
N ARG A 75 5.93 -9.83 10.71
CA ARG A 75 6.97 -10.48 9.91
C ARG A 75 7.11 -11.97 10.23
N GLY A 76 7.05 -12.80 9.19
CA GLY A 76 7.15 -14.25 9.31
C GLY A 76 5.89 -14.93 9.83
N SER A 77 4.78 -14.20 9.99
CA SER A 77 3.46 -14.79 10.24
C SER A 77 2.86 -15.30 8.94
N GLU A 78 2.16 -16.43 9.00
CA GLU A 78 1.41 -16.96 7.87
C GLU A 78 0.32 -15.94 7.46
N HIS A 79 0.30 -15.53 6.19
CA HIS A 79 -0.53 -14.42 5.67
C HIS A 79 -0.26 -13.05 6.32
N GLY A 80 0.99 -12.77 6.69
CA GLY A 80 1.39 -11.47 7.22
C GLY A 80 1.22 -10.34 6.18
N VAL A 81 0.71 -9.20 6.65
CA VAL A 81 0.59 -7.94 5.91
C VAL A 81 1.96 -7.48 5.39
N HIS A 82 3.04 -7.72 6.14
CA HIS A 82 4.40 -7.46 5.65
C HIS A 82 4.71 -8.17 4.32
N ASP A 83 4.38 -9.46 4.23
CA ASP A 83 4.71 -10.26 3.06
C ASP A 83 3.76 -9.91 1.90
N GLY A 84 2.47 -9.68 2.20
CA GLY A 84 1.51 -9.18 1.21
C GLY A 84 1.90 -7.83 0.58
N TRP A 85 2.45 -6.88 1.36
CA TRP A 85 2.99 -5.64 0.79
C TRP A 85 4.25 -5.87 -0.04
N THR A 86 5.10 -6.83 0.36
CA THR A 86 6.30 -7.18 -0.42
C THR A 86 5.90 -7.69 -1.80
N GLU A 87 4.95 -8.63 -1.87
CA GLU A 87 4.40 -9.15 -3.13
C GLU A 87 3.76 -8.04 -3.97
N ALA A 88 2.99 -7.13 -3.35
CA ALA A 88 2.39 -6.00 -4.06
C ALA A 88 3.45 -5.09 -4.71
N PHE A 89 4.63 -4.92 -4.10
CA PHE A 89 5.72 -4.15 -4.69
C PHE A 89 6.45 -4.89 -5.80
N GLU A 90 6.54 -6.22 -5.74
CA GLU A 90 7.07 -7.05 -6.84
C GLU A 90 6.16 -6.94 -8.08
N GLU A 91 4.84 -6.99 -7.89
CA GLU A 91 3.86 -6.75 -8.97
C GLU A 91 3.96 -5.33 -9.53
N LEU A 92 4.12 -4.31 -8.66
CA LEU A 92 4.33 -2.93 -9.08
C LEU A 92 5.59 -2.79 -9.94
N ASP A 93 6.70 -3.41 -9.56
CA ASP A 93 7.94 -3.39 -10.34
C ASP A 93 7.73 -3.98 -11.73
N GLY A 94 7.03 -5.12 -11.82
CA GLY A 94 6.65 -5.75 -13.09
C GLY A 94 5.86 -4.81 -14.01
N VAL A 95 4.87 -4.09 -13.46
CA VAL A 95 4.07 -3.12 -14.21
C VAL A 95 4.90 -1.92 -14.67
N LEU A 96 5.80 -1.41 -13.83
CA LEU A 96 6.67 -0.28 -14.16
C LEU A 96 7.67 -0.62 -15.27
N VAL A 97 8.27 -1.82 -15.21
CA VAL A 97 9.17 -2.32 -16.26
C VAL A 97 8.44 -2.47 -17.60
N ALA A 98 7.23 -3.01 -17.58
CA ALA A 98 6.40 -3.13 -18.78
C ALA A 98 6.04 -1.77 -19.38
N SER A 99 5.73 -0.79 -18.52
CA SER A 99 5.33 0.57 -18.93
C SER A 99 6.51 1.40 -19.46
N ALA A 100 7.74 1.16 -18.99
CA ALA A 100 8.95 1.81 -19.50
C ALA A 100 9.43 1.24 -20.85
N SER A 101 8.96 0.04 -21.21
CA SER A 101 9.30 -0.66 -22.46
C SER A 101 8.31 -0.41 -23.60
N ALA A 102 7.22 0.34 -23.34
CA ALA A 102 6.17 0.70 -24.30
C ALA A 102 6.39 2.11 -24.88
#